data_AF-A0A5I0S9S9-F1
#
_entry.id   AF-A0A5I0S9S9-F1
#
_cell.length_a   1.000
_cell.length_b   1.000
_cell.length_c   1.000
_cell.angle_alpha   90.00
_cell.angle_beta   90.00
_cell.angle_gamma   90.00
#
_symmetry.space_group_name_H-M   'P 1'
#
loop_
_entity.id
_entity.type
_entity.pdbx_description
1 polymer ?
#
loop_
_entity_poly.entity_id
_entity_poly.type
_entity_poly.pdbx_seq_one_letter_code
_entity_poly.pdbx_strand_id
1 'polypeptide(L)'
;MSDLKQLASVFRELQDAILELSNNDIEKIISGDYQFTLKLTKKKSSTGIKNQLNNDKGFDYLLELLSQCGSREDGIEILTKELNNKSEYERFARHVDVVVMKSDKIEKIRDNIIESTVGARLRSNAIQNKN
;
A
#
# COMPACT_ATOMS: atom_id res chain seq x y z
N MET A 1 18.60 -22.06 27.18
CA MET A 1 18.68 -20.63 26.74
C MET A 1 18.32 -20.42 25.26
N SER A 2 18.17 -21.47 24.43
CA SER A 2 17.80 -21.33 23.01
C SER A 2 16.29 -21.11 22.82
N ASP A 3 15.45 -21.84 23.56
CA ASP A 3 14.00 -21.88 23.32
C ASP A 3 13.29 -20.56 23.61
N LEU A 4 13.73 -19.82 24.62
CA LEU A 4 13.21 -18.47 24.94
C LEU A 4 13.49 -17.46 23.83
N LYS A 5 14.66 -17.54 23.17
CA LYS A 5 15.00 -16.68 22.04
C LYS A 5 14.19 -17.04 20.80
N GLN A 6 13.97 -18.33 20.55
CA GLN A 6 13.16 -18.83 19.45
C GLN A 6 11.68 -18.47 19.64
N LEU A 7 11.17 -18.56 20.86
CA LEU A 7 9.82 -18.12 21.20
C LEU A 7 9.67 -16.59 21.03
N ALA A 8 10.66 -15.81 21.48
CA ALA A 8 10.66 -14.37 21.27
C ALA A 8 10.64 -13.97 19.79
N SER A 9 11.32 -14.72 18.90
CA SER A 9 11.22 -14.48 17.47
C SER A 9 9.82 -14.78 16.90
N VAL A 10 9.16 -15.84 17.38
CA VAL A 10 7.78 -16.16 16.95
C VAL A 10 6.80 -15.08 17.38
N PHE A 11 6.91 -14.57 18.61
CA PHE A 11 6.07 -13.47 19.08
C PHE A 11 6.33 -12.17 18.33
N ARG A 12 7.57 -11.93 17.91
CA ARG A 12 7.90 -10.77 17.08
C ARG A 12 7.29 -10.89 15.68
N GLU A 13 7.37 -12.06 15.05
CA GLU A 13 6.71 -12.29 13.76
C GLU A 13 5.19 -12.13 13.86
N LEU A 14 4.58 -12.57 14.96
CA LEU A 14 3.17 -12.35 15.22
C LEU A 14 2.86 -10.85 15.41
N GLN A 15 3.69 -10.12 16.14
CA GLN A 15 3.55 -8.69 16.35
C GLN A 15 3.61 -7.93 15.03
N ASP A 16 4.60 -8.23 14.19
CA ASP A 16 4.75 -7.60 12.88
C ASP A 16 3.52 -7.88 12.00
N ALA A 17 3.04 -9.13 11.98
CA ALA A 17 1.84 -9.51 11.25
C ALA A 17 0.57 -8.80 11.76
N ILE A 18 0.47 -8.54 13.08
CA ILE A 18 -0.63 -7.76 13.66
C ILE A 18 -0.52 -6.27 13.31
N LEU A 19 0.69 -5.72 13.28
CA LEU A 19 0.93 -4.32 12.88
C LEU A 19 0.66 -4.07 11.40
N GLU A 20 0.81 -5.09 10.55
CA GLU A 20 0.42 -5.04 9.14
C GLU A 20 -1.09 -5.11 8.92
N LEU A 21 -1.89 -5.38 9.97
CA LEU A 21 -3.34 -5.41 9.84
C LEU A 21 -3.91 -4.02 9.64
N SER A 22 -4.79 -3.95 8.66
CA SER A 22 -5.50 -2.73 8.35
C SER A 22 -6.61 -2.49 9.39
N ASN A 23 -6.96 -1.23 9.70
CA ASN A 23 -8.09 -0.92 10.61
C ASN A 23 -9.39 -1.68 10.30
N ASN A 24 -9.65 -2.00 9.02
CA ASN A 24 -10.83 -2.77 8.63
C ASN A 24 -10.69 -4.26 8.97
N ASP A 25 -9.48 -4.81 8.94
CA ASP A 25 -9.21 -6.18 9.38
C ASP A 25 -9.32 -6.27 10.91
N ILE A 26 -8.88 -5.23 11.63
CA ILE A 26 -9.08 -5.13 13.08
C ILE A 26 -10.57 -5.10 13.44
N GLU A 27 -11.38 -4.29 12.75
CA GLU A 27 -12.83 -4.26 12.94
C GLU A 27 -13.50 -5.61 12.68
N LYS A 28 -13.07 -6.34 11.65
CA LYS A 28 -13.56 -7.69 11.33
C LYS A 28 -13.20 -8.74 12.38
N ILE A 29 -12.04 -8.61 13.02
CA ILE A 29 -11.66 -9.49 14.14
C ILE A 29 -12.54 -9.17 15.36
N ILE A 30 -12.77 -7.88 15.63
CA ILE A 30 -13.59 -7.41 16.75
C ILE A 30 -15.06 -7.80 16.56
N SER A 31 -15.56 -7.81 15.33
CA SER A 31 -16.96 -8.21 15.05
C SER A 31 -17.23 -9.69 15.32
N GLY A 32 -16.17 -10.52 15.42
CA GLY A 32 -16.28 -11.96 15.67
C GLY A 32 -16.64 -12.79 14.43
N ASP A 33 -16.82 -12.14 13.27
CA ASP A 33 -17.19 -12.81 12.01
C ASP A 33 -15.98 -13.46 11.31
N TYR A 34 -14.76 -13.19 11.79
CA TYR A 34 -13.51 -13.64 11.18
C TYR A 34 -12.56 -14.25 12.22
N GLN A 35 -11.84 -15.30 11.82
CA GLN A 35 -10.90 -16.02 12.66
C GLN A 35 -9.45 -15.85 12.18
N PHE A 36 -8.53 -15.63 13.13
CA PHE A 36 -7.10 -15.68 12.88
C PHE A 36 -6.61 -17.11 12.67
N THR A 37 -5.90 -17.36 11.57
CA THR A 37 -5.23 -18.64 11.33
C THR A 37 -3.73 -18.42 11.16
N LEU A 38 -2.94 -18.94 12.09
CA LEU A 38 -1.48 -18.98 11.96
C LEU A 38 -1.09 -20.23 11.15
N LYS A 39 -0.45 -20.04 9.99
CA LYS A 39 0.07 -21.13 9.16
C LYS A 39 1.58 -21.01 9.00
N LEU A 40 2.29 -22.11 9.22
CA LEU A 40 3.72 -22.19 8.95
C LEU A 40 3.94 -22.39 7.45
N THR A 41 4.65 -21.48 6.81
CA THR A 41 4.96 -21.57 5.38
C THR A 41 6.46 -21.43 5.16
N LYS A 42 6.99 -22.08 4.13
CA LYS A 42 8.42 -22.01 3.81
C LYS A 42 8.74 -20.60 3.30
N LYS A 43 9.53 -19.84 4.06
CA LYS A 43 9.99 -18.51 3.69
C LYS A 43 10.74 -18.58 2.36
N LYS A 44 10.15 -18.06 1.28
CA LYS A 44 10.89 -17.77 0.05
C LYS A 44 11.81 -16.60 0.37
N SER A 45 13.12 -16.81 0.27
CA SER A 45 14.10 -15.72 0.32
C SER A 45 13.89 -14.84 -0.90
N SER A 46 13.03 -13.84 -0.78
CA SER A 46 13.08 -12.68 -1.66
C SER A 46 14.38 -11.95 -1.35
N THR A 47 15.40 -12.18 -2.18
CA THR A 47 16.48 -11.23 -2.41
C THR A 47 15.84 -9.93 -2.86
N GLY A 48 15.58 -9.08 -1.88
CA GLY A 48 14.96 -7.79 -2.05
C GLY A 48 14.98 -7.16 -0.69
N ILE A 49 15.92 -6.24 -0.51
CA ILE A 49 15.93 -5.27 0.58
C ILE A 49 14.60 -4.50 0.44
N LYS A 50 13.50 -5.05 0.95
CA LYS A 50 12.28 -4.29 1.15
C LYS A 50 12.54 -3.49 2.41
N ASN A 51 13.05 -2.29 2.16
CA ASN A 51 13.06 -1.18 3.09
C ASN A 51 11.83 -1.25 4.00
N GLN A 52 12.03 -1.70 5.23
CA GLN A 52 11.24 -1.28 6.39
C GLN A 52 11.53 0.19 6.72
N LEU A 53 11.63 1.05 5.69
CA LEU A 53 11.72 2.49 5.85
C LEU A 53 10.38 3.04 5.44
N ASN A 54 9.69 3.60 6.43
CA ASN A 54 8.52 4.47 6.34
C ASN A 54 7.15 3.82 6.48
N ASN A 55 6.93 3.08 7.58
CA ASN A 55 5.58 2.96 8.14
C ASN A 55 5.18 4.21 8.97
N ASP A 56 5.85 5.34 8.76
CA ASP A 56 5.65 6.62 9.48
C ASP A 56 5.48 7.83 8.54
N LYS A 57 5.41 7.62 7.21
CA LYS A 57 5.20 8.73 6.24
C LYS A 57 3.84 8.73 5.55
N GLY A 58 2.95 7.82 5.91
CA GLY A 58 1.57 7.78 5.42
C GLY A 58 1.42 7.78 3.90
N PHE A 59 0.19 7.96 3.43
CA PHE A 59 -0.13 8.12 2.01
C PHE A 59 0.40 9.44 1.42
N ASP A 60 0.81 10.40 2.26
CA ASP A 60 1.34 11.69 1.82
C ASP A 60 2.69 11.54 1.08
N TYR A 61 3.58 10.66 1.56
CA TYR A 61 4.82 10.37 0.85
C TYR A 61 4.56 9.74 -0.53
N LEU A 62 3.57 8.84 -0.63
CA LEU A 62 3.20 8.22 -1.89
C LEU A 62 2.62 9.25 -2.87
N LEU A 63 1.79 10.17 -2.36
CA LEU A 63 1.28 11.30 -3.15
C LEU A 63 2.41 12.20 -3.64
N GLU A 64 3.38 12.52 -2.79
CA GLU A 64 4.53 13.34 -3.16
C GLU A 64 5.41 12.64 -4.22
N LEU A 65 5.61 11.32 -4.09
CA LEU A 65 6.34 10.53 -5.09
C LEU A 65 5.63 10.53 -6.45
N LEU A 66 4.30 10.35 -6.46
CA LEU A 66 3.48 10.47 -7.67
C LEU A 66 3.48 11.89 -8.23
N SER A 67 3.53 12.90 -7.36
CA SER A 67 3.62 14.30 -7.76
C SER A 67 4.94 14.64 -8.44
N GLN A 68 5.96 13.79 -8.34
CA GLN A 68 7.27 13.97 -8.98
C GLN A 68 7.40 13.18 -10.30
N CYS A 69 6.51 12.20 -10.57
CA CYS A 69 6.53 11.37 -11.78
C CYS A 69 6.45 12.21 -13.06
N GLY A 70 7.29 11.89 -14.06
CA GLY A 70 7.26 12.53 -15.38
C GLY A 70 6.29 11.87 -16.36
N SER A 71 5.87 10.64 -16.07
CA SER A 71 5.03 9.82 -16.94
C SER A 71 3.96 9.06 -16.15
N ARG A 72 2.92 8.58 -16.84
CA ARG A 72 1.87 7.75 -16.23
C ARG A 72 2.43 6.37 -15.88
N GLU A 73 3.35 5.88 -16.69
CA GLU A 73 4.03 4.59 -16.56
C GLU A 73 4.86 4.53 -15.27
N ASP A 74 5.62 5.58 -14.94
CA ASP A 74 6.40 5.65 -13.69
C ASP A 74 5.48 5.58 -12.46
N GLY A 75 4.33 6.26 -12.53
CA GLY A 75 3.35 6.23 -11.45
C GLY A 75 2.74 4.85 -11.25
N ILE A 76 2.48 4.11 -12.34
CA ILE A 76 2.00 2.71 -12.27
C ILE A 76 3.05 1.82 -11.58
N GLU A 77 4.33 1.99 -11.92
CA GLU A 77 5.42 1.21 -11.31
C GLU A 77 5.54 1.50 -9.82
N ILE A 78 5.48 2.78 -9.42
CA ILE A 78 5.45 3.20 -8.01
C ILE A 78 4.26 2.60 -7.26
N LEU A 79 3.04 2.73 -7.79
CA LEU A 79 1.86 2.17 -7.14
C LEU A 79 1.94 0.65 -7.01
N THR A 80 2.47 -0.04 -8.02
CA THR A 80 2.63 -1.51 -7.99
C THR A 80 3.70 -1.95 -6.98
N LYS A 81 4.70 -1.11 -6.74
CA LYS A 81 5.77 -1.38 -5.78
C LYS A 81 5.38 -1.11 -4.34
N GLU A 82 4.61 -0.05 -4.11
CA GLU A 82 4.22 0.43 -2.78
C GLU A 82 2.89 -0.18 -2.29
N LEU A 83 1.93 -0.46 -3.20
CA LEU A 83 0.63 -1.04 -2.86
C LEU A 83 0.56 -2.50 -3.34
N ASN A 84 0.38 -3.42 -2.40
CA ASN A 84 0.39 -4.86 -2.64
C ASN A 84 -1.02 -5.45 -2.84
N ASN A 85 -2.06 -4.81 -2.29
CA ASN A 85 -3.41 -5.36 -2.31
C ASN A 85 -4.50 -4.32 -2.63
N LYS A 86 -5.69 -4.79 -3.05
CA LYS A 86 -6.82 -3.94 -3.43
C LYS A 86 -7.25 -2.96 -2.31
N SER A 87 -7.17 -3.38 -1.05
CA SER A 87 -7.55 -2.54 0.10
C SER A 87 -6.63 -1.32 0.22
N GLU A 88 -5.33 -1.49 -0.01
CA GLU A 88 -4.35 -0.39 -0.03
C GLU A 88 -4.61 0.58 -1.17
N TYR A 89 -4.96 0.08 -2.37
CA TYR A 89 -5.40 0.91 -3.49
C TYR A 89 -6.67 1.70 -3.19
N GLU A 90 -7.68 1.09 -2.56
CA GLU A 90 -8.92 1.79 -2.17
C GLU A 90 -8.67 2.85 -1.10
N ARG A 91 -7.80 2.57 -0.12
CA ARG A 91 -7.42 3.52 0.92
C ARG A 91 -6.65 4.71 0.34
N PHE A 92 -5.68 4.44 -0.53
CA PHE A 92 -4.93 5.49 -1.18
C PHE A 92 -5.82 6.33 -2.11
N ALA A 93 -6.71 5.70 -2.89
CA ALA A 93 -7.68 6.41 -3.73
C ALA A 93 -8.53 7.40 -2.92
N ARG A 94 -9.02 6.97 -1.74
CA ARG A 94 -9.78 7.85 -0.85
C ARG A 94 -8.93 9.00 -0.29
N HIS A 95 -7.65 8.77 -0.04
CA HIS A 95 -6.72 9.81 0.42
C HIS A 95 -6.49 10.89 -0.64
N VAL A 96 -6.49 10.51 -1.92
CA VAL A 96 -6.30 11.44 -3.05
C VAL A 96 -7.62 11.93 -3.66
N ASP A 97 -8.73 11.83 -2.92
CA ASP A 97 -10.09 12.22 -3.35
C ASP A 97 -10.57 11.57 -4.65
N VAL A 98 -10.12 10.34 -4.92
CA VAL A 98 -10.57 9.53 -6.06
C VAL A 98 -11.70 8.61 -5.66
N VAL A 99 -12.82 8.71 -6.38
CA VAL A 99 -13.99 7.84 -6.19
C VAL A 99 -13.68 6.43 -6.71
N VAL A 100 -13.87 5.43 -5.85
CA VAL A 100 -13.70 4.01 -6.18
C VAL A 100 -14.93 3.21 -5.76
N MET A 101 -15.36 2.28 -6.62
CA MET A 101 -16.42 1.33 -6.30
C MET A 101 -15.83 0.00 -5.85
N LYS A 102 -16.51 -0.70 -4.92
CA LYS A 102 -16.08 -2.04 -4.46
C LYS A 102 -16.00 -3.08 -5.59
N SER A 103 -16.75 -2.87 -6.69
CA SER A 103 -16.71 -3.71 -7.90
C SER A 103 -15.55 -3.38 -8.83
N ASP A 104 -14.84 -2.26 -8.63
CA ASP A 104 -13.73 -1.87 -9.51
C ASP A 104 -12.54 -2.83 -9.33
N LYS A 105 -11.85 -3.12 -10.44
CA LYS A 105 -10.61 -3.91 -10.43
C LYS A 105 -9.44 -3.03 -9.98
N ILE A 106 -8.38 -3.67 -9.47
CA ILE A 106 -7.15 -2.97 -9.03
C ILE A 106 -6.61 -2.08 -10.15
N GLU A 107 -6.56 -2.59 -11.39
CA GLU A 107 -6.14 -1.85 -12.58
C GLU A 107 -6.91 -0.53 -12.76
N LYS A 108 -8.25 -0.59 -12.65
CA LYS A 108 -9.11 0.57 -12.80
C LYS A 108 -8.94 1.59 -11.68
N ILE A 109 -8.79 1.12 -10.43
CA ILE A 109 -8.53 1.99 -9.28
C ILE A 109 -7.19 2.71 -9.45
N ARG A 110 -6.15 1.96 -9.83
CA ARG A 110 -4.81 2.49 -10.11
C ARG A 110 -4.86 3.56 -11.21
N ASP A 111 -5.50 3.26 -12.33
CA ASP A 111 -5.53 4.19 -13.47
C ASP A 111 -6.26 5.48 -13.09
N ASN A 112 -7.33 5.40 -12.30
CA ASN A 112 -8.04 6.57 -11.76
C ASN A 112 -7.16 7.41 -10.82
N ILE A 113 -6.39 6.76 -9.94
CA ILE A 113 -5.42 7.43 -9.05
C ILE A 113 -4.39 8.20 -9.87
N ILE A 114 -3.79 7.55 -10.88
CA ILE A 114 -2.77 8.16 -11.75
C ILE A 114 -3.34 9.34 -12.53
N GLU A 115 -4.57 9.23 -13.03
CA GLU A 115 -5.20 10.29 -13.80
C GLU A 115 -5.55 11.52 -12.95
N SER A 116 -5.94 11.29 -11.69
CA SER A 116 -6.25 12.35 -10.72
C SER A 116 -4.98 13.04 -10.18
N THR A 117 -3.89 12.29 -10.02
CA THR A 117 -2.62 12.81 -9.47
C THR A 117 -1.68 13.30 -10.58
N VAL A 118 -1.03 12.35 -11.27
CA VAL A 118 -0.04 12.62 -12.33
C VAL A 118 -0.68 13.33 -13.52
N GLY A 119 -1.87 12.89 -13.94
CA GLY A 119 -2.59 13.45 -15.08
C GLY A 119 -2.97 14.93 -14.90
N ALA A 120 -3.46 15.30 -13.71
CA ALA A 120 -3.81 16.68 -13.38
C ALA A 120 -2.59 17.62 -13.41
N ARG A 121 -1.45 17.15 -12.89
CA ARG A 121 -0.18 17.90 -12.96
C ARG A 121 0.36 18.02 -14.38
N LEU A 122 0.38 16.94 -15.16
CA LEU A 122 0.84 16.96 -16.55
C LEU A 122 0.04 17.96 -17.40
N ARG A 123 -1.29 18.01 -17.20
CA ARG A 123 -2.14 19.04 -17.82
C ARG A 123 -1.78 20.44 -17.36
N SER A 124 -1.57 20.65 -16.07
CA SER A 124 -1.22 21.96 -15.50
C SER A 124 0.13 22.48 -16.03
N ASN A 125 1.15 21.62 -16.08
CA ASN A 125 2.47 21.95 -16.64
C ASN A 125 2.43 22.20 -18.15
N ALA A 126 1.63 21.42 -18.90
CA ALA A 126 1.44 21.64 -20.33
C ALA A 126 0.75 22.99 -20.64
N ILE A 127 -0.06 23.50 -19.70
CA ILE A 127 -0.70 24.81 -19.81
C ILE A 127 0.28 25.94 -19.43
N GLN A 128 1.10 25.76 -18.39
CA GLN A 128 2.11 26.75 -17.97
C GLN A 128 3.27 26.92 -18.96
N ASN A 129 3.68 25.85 -19.65
CA ASN A 129 4.77 25.89 -20.64
C ASN A 129 4.34 26.46 -22.02
N LYS A 130 3.16 27.09 -22.09
CA LYS A 130 2.62 27.69 -23.31
C LYS A 130 2.58 29.23 -23.29
N ASN A 131 3.23 29.85 -22.30
CA ASN A 131 3.48 31.29 -22.22
C ASN A 131 4.97 31.59 -22.34
#